data_AF-A0A379WQV2-F1
#
_entry.id   AF-A0A379WQV2-F1
#
_cell.length_a   1.000
_cell.length_b   1.000
_cell.length_c   1.000
_cell.angle_alpha   90.00
_cell.angle_beta   90.00
_cell.angle_gamma   90.00
#
_symmetry.space_group_name_H-M   'P 1'
#
loop_
_entity.id
_entity.type
_entity.pdbx_description
1 polymer ?
#
loop_
_entity_poly.entity_id
_entity_poly.type
_entity_poly.pdbx_seq_one_letter_code
_entity_poly.pdbx_strand_id
1 'polypeptide(L)'
;MFRAGLWIQFAMAVWMVFSALMGIGFWALVVGVAAFVGCVSMVSSNAMAVILDEFPHMAGTASSLAGTFRFGIGAIVGALLSLATFTSAWPMIWSIALCAACSILFYLYASRPKKR
;
A
#
# COMPACT_ATOMS: atom_id res chain seq x y z
N MET A 1 -10.02 -2.84 12.17
CA MET A 1 -8.79 -2.03 12.05
C MET A 1 -8.30 -1.95 10.60
N PHE A 2 -8.22 -3.08 9.88
CA PHE A 2 -7.85 -3.13 8.46
C PHE A 2 -8.53 -2.08 7.56
N ARG A 3 -9.88 -1.98 7.58
CA ARG A 3 -10.65 -1.02 6.77
C ARG A 3 -10.27 0.43 7.04
N ALA A 4 -10.10 0.80 8.31
CA ALA A 4 -9.74 2.16 8.70
C ALA A 4 -8.33 2.53 8.20
N GLY A 5 -7.36 1.62 8.33
CA GLY A 5 -6.01 1.83 7.80
C GLY A 5 -5.98 2.01 6.27
N LEU A 6 -6.84 1.29 5.54
CA LEU A 6 -6.97 1.42 4.08
C LEU A 6 -7.52 2.79 3.67
N TRP A 7 -8.56 3.26 4.37
CA TRP A 7 -9.15 4.58 4.12
C TRP A 7 -8.18 5.72 4.47
N ILE A 8 -7.43 5.59 5.56
CA ILE A 8 -6.41 6.58 5.93
C ILE A 8 -5.30 6.62 4.89
N GLN A 9 -4.80 5.47 4.42
CA GLN A 9 -3.81 5.42 3.34
C GLN A 9 -4.29 6.13 2.08
N PHE A 10 -5.54 5.90 1.68
CA PHE A 10 -6.10 6.57 0.51
C PHE A 10 -6.26 8.09 0.72
N ALA A 11 -6.75 8.52 1.88
CA ALA A 11 -6.85 9.93 2.21
C ALA A 11 -5.48 10.62 2.18
N MET A 12 -4.43 9.98 2.71
CA MET A 12 -3.06 10.51 2.67
C MET A 12 -2.47 10.53 1.25
N ALA A 13 -2.79 9.54 0.42
CA ALA A 13 -2.39 9.53 -0.98
C ALA A 13 -3.05 10.70 -1.76
N VAL A 14 -4.35 10.94 -1.55
CA VAL A 14 -5.06 12.10 -2.14
C VAL A 14 -4.47 13.41 -1.63
N TRP A 15 -4.19 13.51 -0.33
CA TRP A 15 -3.53 14.66 0.27
C TRP A 15 -2.18 14.98 -0.36
N MET A 16 -1.36 13.96 -0.62
CA MET A 16 -0.06 14.13 -1.27
C MET A 16 -0.19 14.61 -2.73
N VAL A 17 -1.13 14.06 -3.49
CA VAL A 17 -1.40 14.51 -4.87
C VAL A 17 -1.83 15.99 -4.86
N PHE A 18 -2.74 16.34 -3.96
CA PHE A 18 -3.21 17.72 -3.79
C PHE A 18 -2.08 18.67 -3.37
N SER A 19 -1.27 18.25 -2.40
CA SER A 19 -0.12 19.03 -1.90
C SER A 19 0.93 19.27 -2.98
N ALA A 20 1.16 18.29 -3.85
CA ALA A 20 2.07 18.41 -4.99
C ALA A 20 1.53 19.33 -6.08
N LEU A 21 0.21 19.28 -6.36
CA LEU A 21 -0.44 20.16 -7.34
C LEU A 21 -0.46 21.62 -6.92
N MET A 22 -0.74 21.89 -5.64
CA MET A 22 -0.77 23.25 -5.09
C MET A 22 0.60 23.79 -4.67
N GLY A 23 1.66 22.97 -4.72
CA GLY A 23 3.00 23.39 -4.32
C GLY A 23 3.11 23.76 -2.84
N ILE A 24 2.31 23.13 -1.96
CA ILE A 24 2.20 23.45 -0.52
C ILE A 24 3.54 23.31 0.22
N GLY A 25 4.48 22.57 -0.38
CA GLY A 25 5.88 22.50 0.05
C GLY A 25 6.27 21.11 0.55
N PHE A 26 7.58 20.96 0.82
CA PHE A 26 8.21 19.69 1.19
C PHE A 26 7.60 19.06 2.46
N TRP A 27 7.32 19.87 3.48
CA TRP A 27 6.81 19.38 4.76
C TRP A 27 5.42 18.74 4.67
N ALA A 28 4.54 19.24 3.81
CA ALA A 28 3.23 18.65 3.58
C ALA A 28 3.35 17.24 2.97
N LEU A 29 4.31 17.03 2.07
CA LEU A 29 4.62 15.72 1.50
C LEU A 29 5.24 14.79 2.54
N VAL A 30 6.16 15.27 3.37
CA VAL A 30 6.78 14.46 4.45
C VAL A 30 5.74 13.92 5.41
N VAL A 31 4.81 14.77 5.87
CA VAL A 31 3.74 14.35 6.79
C VAL A 31 2.82 13.33 6.11
N GLY A 32 2.44 13.57 4.84
CA GLY A 32 1.62 12.64 4.07
C GLY A 32 2.27 11.27 3.90
N VAL A 33 3.55 11.23 3.52
CA VAL A 33 4.33 9.99 3.36
C VAL A 33 4.49 9.27 4.70
N ALA A 34 4.83 10.00 5.78
CA ALA A 34 4.99 9.42 7.10
C ALA A 34 3.69 8.77 7.60
N ALA A 35 2.56 9.45 7.46
CA ALA A 35 1.25 8.92 7.81
C ALA A 35 0.86 7.71 6.96
N PHE A 36 1.11 7.77 5.64
CA PHE A 36 0.86 6.66 4.72
C PHE A 36 1.66 5.42 5.11
N VAL A 37 2.99 5.55 5.24
CA VAL A 37 3.90 4.44 5.58
C VAL A 37 3.60 3.89 6.98
N GLY A 38 3.26 4.73 7.95
CA GLY A 38 2.82 4.28 9.27
C GLY A 38 1.58 3.37 9.21
N CYS A 39 0.63 3.70 8.33
CA CYS A 39 -0.56 2.89 8.13
C CYS A 39 -0.30 1.59 7.34
N VAL A 40 0.78 1.51 6.55
CA VAL A 40 1.15 0.28 5.83
C VAL A 40 1.41 -0.88 6.79
N SER A 41 2.13 -0.64 7.89
CA SER A 41 2.40 -1.67 8.90
C SER A 41 1.11 -2.21 9.52
N MET A 42 0.19 -1.31 9.89
CA MET A 42 -1.11 -1.69 10.43
C MET A 42 -1.90 -2.55 9.44
N VAL A 43 -2.00 -2.12 8.18
CA VAL A 43 -2.73 -2.84 7.13
C VAL A 43 -2.08 -4.20 6.86
N SER A 44 -0.76 -4.28 6.78
CA SER A 44 -0.03 -5.50 6.44
C SER A 44 -0.18 -6.58 7.52
N SER A 45 -0.07 -6.22 8.81
CA SER A 45 -0.29 -7.17 9.92
C SER A 45 -1.73 -7.67 9.99
N ASN A 46 -2.70 -6.78 9.78
CA ASN A 46 -4.11 -7.15 9.77
C ASN A 46 -4.48 -8.03 8.55
N ALA A 47 -3.90 -7.76 7.38
CA ALA A 47 -4.08 -8.61 6.20
C ALA A 47 -3.57 -10.04 6.44
N MET A 48 -2.39 -10.18 7.03
CA MET A 48 -1.84 -11.48 7.35
C MET A 48 -2.73 -12.23 8.36
N ALA A 49 -3.25 -11.54 9.38
CA ALA A 49 -4.18 -12.14 10.33
C ALA A 49 -5.43 -12.69 9.63
N VAL A 50 -6.02 -11.94 8.69
CA VAL A 50 -7.18 -12.40 7.91
C VAL A 50 -6.83 -13.63 7.07
N ILE A 51 -5.68 -13.64 6.39
CA ILE A 51 -5.24 -14.79 5.58
C ILE A 51 -5.06 -16.04 6.44
N LEU A 52 -4.45 -15.90 7.62
CA LEU A 52 -4.20 -17.01 8.54
C LEU A 52 -5.49 -17.53 9.19
N ASP A 53 -6.46 -16.64 9.44
CA ASP A 53 -7.79 -17.02 9.93
C ASP A 53 -8.58 -17.81 8.89
N GLU A 54 -8.41 -17.50 7.59
CA GLU A 54 -9.05 -18.23 6.49
C GLU A 54 -8.34 -19.54 6.14
N PHE A 55 -7.01 -19.62 6.34
CA PHE A 55 -6.19 -20.81 6.05
C PHE A 55 -5.39 -21.32 7.28
N PRO A 56 -6.04 -21.68 8.40
CA PRO A 56 -5.34 -22.00 9.65
C PRO A 56 -4.49 -23.28 9.54
N HIS A 57 -4.97 -24.30 8.83
CA HIS A 57 -4.22 -25.55 8.60
C HIS A 57 -3.05 -25.39 7.61
N MET A 58 -3.01 -24.31 6.83
CA MET A 58 -1.95 -24.01 5.86
C MET A 58 -1.21 -22.70 6.21
N ALA A 59 -1.25 -22.28 7.48
CA ALA A 59 -0.70 -21.02 7.96
C ALA A 59 0.76 -20.78 7.51
N GLY A 60 1.61 -21.81 7.64
CA GLY A 60 3.02 -21.73 7.23
C GLY A 60 3.20 -21.49 5.74
N THR A 61 2.44 -22.19 4.89
CA THR A 61 2.49 -22.04 3.43
C THR A 61 1.94 -20.68 3.00
N ALA A 62 0.80 -20.26 3.55
CA ALA A 62 0.18 -18.97 3.25
C ALA A 62 1.11 -17.80 3.61
N SER A 63 1.74 -17.85 4.80
CA SER A 63 2.69 -16.83 5.24
C SER A 63 3.96 -16.81 4.38
N SER A 64 4.49 -17.98 4.02
CA SER A 64 5.67 -18.09 3.14
C SER A 64 5.41 -17.53 1.74
N LEU A 65 4.24 -17.82 1.16
CA LEU A 65 3.82 -17.25 -0.14
C LEU A 65 3.68 -15.73 -0.06
N ALA A 66 3.00 -15.21 0.96
CA ALA A 66 2.86 -13.77 1.16
C ALA A 66 4.23 -13.07 1.34
N GLY A 67 5.14 -13.69 2.08
CA GLY A 67 6.52 -13.22 2.25
C GLY A 67 7.30 -13.24 0.93
N THR A 68 7.20 -14.32 0.17
CA THR A 68 7.85 -14.47 -1.14
C THR A 68 7.38 -13.39 -2.11
N PHE A 69 6.08 -13.10 -2.18
CA PHE A 69 5.56 -12.02 -3.00
C PHE A 69 6.07 -10.65 -2.53
N ARG A 70 6.05 -10.36 -1.22
CA ARG A 70 6.53 -9.09 -0.66
C ARG A 70 8.00 -8.84 -1.02
N PHE A 71 8.88 -9.80 -0.72
CA PHE A 71 10.31 -9.65 -0.95
C PHE A 71 10.68 -9.79 -2.43
N GLY A 72 10.03 -10.67 -3.18
CA GLY A 72 10.26 -10.86 -4.60
C GLY A 72 9.92 -9.60 -5.41
N ILE A 73 8.73 -9.04 -5.21
CA ILE A 73 8.34 -7.77 -5.86
C ILE A 73 9.26 -6.64 -5.41
N GLY A 74 9.56 -6.56 -4.11
CA GLY A 74 10.49 -5.55 -3.58
C GLY A 74 11.88 -5.60 -4.19
N ALA A 75 12.43 -6.81 -4.40
CA ALA A 75 13.73 -7.00 -5.04
C ALA A 75 13.71 -6.58 -6.52
N ILE A 76 12.67 -6.97 -7.27
CA ILE A 76 12.53 -6.59 -8.68
C ILE A 76 12.40 -5.07 -8.82
N VAL A 77 11.49 -4.45 -8.05
CA VAL A 77 11.28 -3.00 -8.08
C VAL A 77 12.54 -2.26 -7.63
N GLY A 78 13.24 -2.74 -6.60
CA GLY A 78 14.50 -2.16 -6.13
C GLY A 78 15.60 -2.21 -7.19
N ALA A 79 15.75 -3.34 -7.89
CA ALA A 79 16.71 -3.48 -8.98
C ALA A 79 16.40 -2.53 -10.14
N LEU A 80 15.11 -2.41 -10.52
CA LEU A 80 14.67 -1.48 -11.56
C LEU A 80 14.92 -0.02 -11.16
N LEU A 81 14.63 0.35 -9.91
CA LEU A 81 14.89 1.70 -9.39
C LEU A 81 16.39 2.03 -9.40
N SER A 82 17.27 1.07 -9.17
CA SER A 82 18.72 1.28 -9.20
C SER A 82 19.26 1.66 -10.58
N LEU A 83 18.52 1.36 -11.65
CA LEU A 83 18.89 1.71 -13.02
C LEU A 83 18.31 3.05 -13.47
N ALA A 84 17.38 3.63 -12.70
CA ALA A 84 16.65 4.84 -13.07
C ALA A 84 17.12 6.05 -12.24
N THR A 85 17.34 7.18 -12.90
CA THR A 85 17.62 8.46 -12.24
C THR A 85 16.34 9.29 -12.16
N PHE A 86 15.91 9.61 -10.94
CA PHE A 86 14.72 10.43 -10.71
C PHE A 86 15.13 11.82 -10.21
N THR A 87 14.72 12.86 -10.94
CA THR A 87 14.96 14.27 -10.58
C THR A 87 13.73 14.96 -10.00
N SER A 88 12.61 14.23 -9.87
CA SER A 88 11.30 14.76 -9.53
C SER A 88 10.57 13.86 -8.54
N ALA A 89 9.73 14.44 -7.67
CA ALA A 89 8.92 13.72 -6.70
C ALA A 89 7.65 13.09 -7.30
N TRP A 90 7.29 13.47 -8.53
CA TRP A 90 6.09 13.01 -9.21
C TRP A 90 5.98 11.48 -9.37
N PRO A 91 7.04 10.75 -9.78
CA PRO A 91 6.99 9.28 -9.88
C PRO A 91 6.65 8.59 -8.56
N MET A 92 7.13 9.13 -7.43
CA MET A 92 6.82 8.61 -6.10
C MET A 92 5.35 8.84 -5.72
N ILE A 93 4.83 10.04 -5.98
CA ILE A 93 3.45 10.38 -5.64
C ILE A 93 2.47 9.54 -6.48
N TRP A 94 2.76 9.38 -7.78
CA TRP A 94 1.94 8.55 -8.67
C TRP A 94 1.93 7.08 -8.27
N SER A 95 3.07 6.52 -7.87
CA SER A 95 3.12 5.12 -7.44
C SER A 95 2.33 4.88 -6.15
N ILE A 96 2.41 5.80 -5.18
CA ILE A 96 1.63 5.74 -3.94
C ILE A 96 0.14 5.88 -4.22
N ALA A 97 -0.26 6.84 -5.06
CA ALA A 97 -1.66 7.05 -5.42
C ALA A 97 -2.26 5.84 -6.16
N LEU A 98 -1.52 5.29 -7.13
CA LEU A 98 -1.94 4.09 -7.86
C LEU A 98 -2.07 2.89 -6.93
N CYS A 99 -1.08 2.65 -6.06
CA CYS A 99 -1.10 1.54 -5.11
C CYS A 99 -2.26 1.64 -4.11
N ALA A 100 -2.52 2.85 -3.59
CA ALA A 100 -3.64 3.10 -2.67
C ALA A 100 -5.00 2.88 -3.36
N ALA A 101 -5.15 3.37 -4.59
CA ALA A 101 -6.37 3.16 -5.39
C ALA A 101 -6.60 1.67 -5.68
N CYS A 102 -5.58 0.95 -6.16
CA CYS A 102 -5.66 -0.49 -6.39
C CYS A 102 -6.01 -1.27 -5.12
N SER A 103 -5.42 -0.89 -3.97
CA SER A 103 -5.70 -1.53 -2.68
C SER A 103 -7.17 -1.41 -2.28
N ILE A 104 -7.77 -0.21 -2.42
CA ILE A 104 -9.21 -0.01 -2.19
C ILE A 104 -10.05 -0.80 -3.20
N LEU A 105 -9.68 -0.78 -4.48
CA LEU A 105 -10.44 -1.49 -5.51
C LEU A 105 -10.48 -3.00 -5.24
N PHE A 106 -9.34 -3.61 -4.91
CA PHE A 106 -9.29 -5.03 -4.55
C PHE A 106 -10.05 -5.31 -3.26
N TYR A 107 -9.95 -4.44 -2.27
CA TYR A 107 -10.72 -4.56 -1.04
C TYR A 107 -12.24 -4.53 -1.30
N LEU A 108 -12.72 -3.59 -2.12
CA LEU A 108 -14.13 -3.48 -2.49
C LEU A 108 -14.60 -4.67 -3.33
N TYR A 109 -13.75 -5.17 -4.23
CA TYR A 109 -14.04 -6.36 -5.03
C TYR A 109 -14.17 -7.62 -4.16
N ALA A 110 -13.20 -7.85 -3.26
CA ALA A 110 -13.22 -8.99 -2.34
C ALA A 110 -14.34 -8.89 -1.29
N SER A 111 -14.72 -7.68 -0.88
CA SER A 111 -15.81 -7.44 0.07
C SER A 111 -17.20 -7.50 -0.56
N ARG A 112 -17.33 -7.72 -1.88
CA ARG A 112 -18.65 -7.88 -2.49
C ARG A 112 -19.31 -9.15 -1.93
N PRO A 113 -20.57 -9.08 -1.46
CA PRO A 113 -21.27 -10.26 -1.01
C PRO A 113 -21.32 -11.25 -2.17
N LYS A 114 -20.77 -12.45 -1.95
CA LYS A 114 -20.88 -13.57 -2.88
C LYS A 114 -22.37 -13.83 -3.08
N LYS A 115 -22.91 -13.47 -4.25
CA LYS A 115 -24.30 -13.77 -4.60
C LYS A 115 -24.41 -15.31 -4.55
N ARG A 116 -25.11 -15.81 -3.53
CA ARG A 116 -25.37 -17.24 -3.33
C ARG A 116 -26.20 -17.77 -4.49
#